data_AF-A0A9J6RQR1-F1
#
_entry.id   AF-A0A9J6RQR1-F1
#
_cell.length_a   1.000
_cell.length_b   1.000
_cell.length_c   1.000
_cell.angle_alpha   90.00
_cell.angle_beta   90.00
_cell.angle_gamma   90.00
#
_symmetry.space_group_name_H-M   'P 1'
#
loop_
_entity.id
_entity.type
_entity.pdbx_description
1 polymer ?
#
loop_
_entity_poly.entity_id
_entity_poly.type
_entity_poly.pdbx_seq_one_letter_code
_entity_poly.pdbx_strand_id
1 'polypeptide(L)'
;MKTAQSPAYKPLPTIFQPSLAGFCADSTVPCLSQLLHCVAGPQTTLATVVKKPVSKAHIRSEMEKQISNFLREGGEVAEIASGISGRPSSYGPLKPDNAPFQEPKAERTYVPEVVAALEERKKAKSSSAKPKTNRRPRKKMIYDDFGEPLRWEWE
;
A
#
# COMPACT_ATOMS: atom_id res chain seq x y z
N MET A 1 18.66 -32.84 27.23
CA MET A 1 19.46 -32.51 26.03
C MET A 1 18.84 -33.26 24.86
N LYS A 2 18.07 -32.61 24.00
CA LYS A 2 17.47 -33.24 22.81
C LYS A 2 18.11 -32.62 21.57
N THR A 3 18.85 -33.46 20.84
CA THR A 3 19.55 -33.15 19.60
C THR A 3 18.53 -32.93 18.48
N ALA A 4 18.53 -31.75 17.87
CA ALA A 4 17.72 -31.46 16.69
C ALA A 4 18.45 -31.98 15.44
N GLN A 5 17.82 -32.91 14.73
CA GLN A 5 18.33 -33.42 13.47
C GLN A 5 17.74 -32.58 12.32
N SER A 6 18.62 -31.93 11.57
CA SER A 6 18.26 -31.04 10.45
C SER A 6 17.80 -31.87 9.23
N PRO A 7 16.67 -31.55 8.58
CA PRO A 7 16.25 -32.26 7.38
C PRO A 7 17.09 -31.85 6.17
N ALA A 8 17.53 -32.85 5.41
CA ALA A 8 18.28 -32.70 4.17
C ALA A 8 17.43 -32.04 3.07
N TYR A 9 17.88 -30.89 2.57
CA TYR A 9 17.26 -30.23 1.42
C TYR A 9 17.67 -30.93 0.12
N LYS A 10 16.67 -31.31 -0.69
CA LYS A 10 16.87 -31.83 -2.05
C LYS A 10 17.18 -30.66 -3.01
N PRO A 11 18.15 -30.79 -3.92
CA PRO A 11 18.45 -29.75 -4.90
C PRO A 11 17.36 -29.66 -5.98
N LEU A 12 17.03 -28.43 -6.39
CA LEU A 12 16.08 -28.12 -7.45
C LEU A 12 16.67 -28.45 -8.84
N PRO A 13 15.84 -28.85 -9.82
CA PRO A 13 16.30 -29.13 -11.18
C PRO A 13 16.70 -27.85 -11.93
N THR A 14 17.85 -27.93 -12.61
CA THR A 14 18.42 -26.90 -13.48
C THR A 14 17.50 -26.61 -14.67
N ILE A 15 17.08 -25.35 -14.82
CA ILE A 15 16.29 -24.90 -15.96
C ILE A 15 17.21 -24.74 -17.19
N PHE A 16 16.89 -25.49 -18.23
CA PHE A 16 17.51 -25.47 -19.56
C PHE A 16 17.18 -24.16 -20.30
N GLN A 17 18.20 -23.40 -20.69
CA GLN A 17 18.08 -22.20 -21.53
C GLN A 17 18.16 -22.62 -23.01
N PRO A 18 17.17 -22.31 -23.88
CA PRO A 18 17.37 -22.47 -25.31
C PRO A 18 18.25 -21.36 -25.87
N SER A 19 19.29 -21.81 -26.58
CA SER A 19 20.27 -21.09 -27.37
C SER A 19 19.63 -20.16 -28.42
N LEU A 20 20.13 -18.93 -28.50
CA LEU A 20 19.93 -18.00 -29.60
C LEU A 20 20.55 -18.55 -30.90
N ALA A 21 19.72 -19.03 -31.81
CA ALA A 21 19.99 -19.04 -33.25
C ALA A 21 19.05 -17.98 -33.83
N GLY A 22 19.48 -16.97 -34.57
CA GLY A 22 20.36 -17.02 -35.73
C GLY A 22 19.57 -16.36 -36.85
N PHE A 23 19.83 -15.08 -37.14
CA PHE A 23 19.31 -14.41 -38.33
C PHE A 23 20.48 -13.68 -38.99
N CYS A 24 21.02 -14.34 -40.02
CA CYS A 24 22.03 -13.79 -40.91
C CYS A 24 21.35 -13.03 -42.06
N ALA A 25 21.91 -11.86 -42.36
CA ALA A 25 22.18 -11.25 -43.67
C ALA A 25 21.12 -11.31 -44.80
N ASP A 26 20.77 -10.15 -45.37
CA ASP A 26 21.35 -9.67 -46.64
C ASP A 26 20.68 -8.37 -47.14
N SER A 27 21.49 -7.35 -47.46
CA SER A 27 21.48 -6.62 -48.75
C SER A 27 22.24 -5.26 -48.67
N THR A 28 23.50 -5.25 -49.12
CA THR A 28 24.02 -4.53 -50.30
C THR A 28 23.16 -3.38 -50.88
N VAL A 29 23.59 -2.14 -51.21
CA VAL A 29 24.80 -1.26 -51.08
C VAL A 29 24.37 0.20 -51.53
N PRO A 30 25.21 1.19 -51.96
CA PRO A 30 25.32 2.51 -51.31
C PRO A 30 24.91 3.70 -52.22
N CYS A 31 24.91 4.95 -51.73
CA CYS A 31 25.22 6.14 -52.56
C CYS A 31 25.44 7.39 -51.69
N LEU A 32 26.56 8.09 -51.92
CA LEU A 32 26.95 9.34 -51.28
C LEU A 32 26.03 10.50 -51.68
N SER A 33 25.66 11.36 -50.72
CA SER A 33 25.70 12.80 -50.92
C SER A 33 25.76 13.52 -49.58
N GLN A 34 26.70 14.45 -49.48
CA GLN A 34 27.13 15.14 -48.28
C GLN A 34 26.49 16.52 -48.28
N LEU A 35 25.81 16.92 -47.18
CA LEU A 35 25.63 18.33 -46.88
C LEU A 35 25.41 18.55 -45.38
N LEU A 36 26.38 19.24 -44.79
CA LEU A 36 26.41 19.78 -43.43
C LEU A 36 25.22 20.69 -43.17
N HIS A 37 24.40 20.39 -42.15
CA HIS A 37 23.63 21.39 -41.42
C HIS A 37 23.48 21.00 -39.94
N CYS A 38 23.97 21.92 -39.10
CA CYS A 38 23.64 22.29 -37.73
C CYS A 38 22.60 21.49 -36.90
N VAL A 39 23.04 21.21 -35.66
CA VAL A 39 22.34 21.44 -34.38
C VAL A 39 21.45 20.33 -33.81
N ALA A 40 21.64 20.18 -32.49
CA ALA A 40 20.89 19.43 -31.50
C ALA A 40 21.15 17.91 -31.49
N GLY A 41 22.13 17.52 -30.68
CA GLY A 41 22.19 16.15 -30.16
C GLY A 41 20.85 15.81 -29.49
N PRO A 42 20.34 14.57 -29.65
CA PRO A 42 19.12 14.17 -28.98
C PRO A 42 19.39 14.18 -27.48
N GLN A 43 18.79 15.15 -26.79
CA GLN A 43 18.72 15.14 -25.33
C GLN A 43 18.05 13.82 -24.97
N THR A 44 18.84 12.90 -24.40
CA THR A 44 18.35 11.61 -23.93
C THR A 44 17.43 11.90 -22.77
N THR A 45 16.14 12.05 -23.05
CA THR A 45 15.12 12.13 -22.04
C THR A 45 15.12 10.77 -21.34
N LEU A 46 15.52 10.78 -20.07
CA LEU A 46 15.40 9.62 -19.19
C LEU A 46 13.91 9.32 -19.05
N ALA A 47 13.41 8.48 -19.95
CA ALA A 47 12.07 7.95 -19.88
C ALA A 47 11.96 7.14 -18.59
N THR A 48 11.36 7.76 -17.57
CA THR A 48 10.85 7.03 -16.40
C THR A 48 9.97 5.90 -16.93
N VAL A 49 10.41 4.66 -16.73
CA VAL A 49 9.65 3.46 -17.06
C VAL A 49 8.45 3.40 -16.12
N VAL A 50 7.41 4.14 -16.45
CA VAL A 50 6.09 3.98 -15.85
C VAL A 50 5.58 2.65 -16.36
N LYS A 51 5.53 1.65 -15.48
CA LYS A 51 4.93 0.35 -15.80
C LYS A 51 3.53 0.61 -16.34
N LYS A 52 3.25 0.10 -17.53
CA LYS A 52 1.97 0.33 -18.20
C LYS A 52 0.85 -0.15 -17.26
N PRO A 53 -0.12 0.71 -16.92
CA PRO A 53 -1.19 0.32 -16.01
C PRO A 53 -1.99 -0.82 -16.64
N VAL A 54 -2.29 -1.83 -15.84
CA VAL A 54 -3.01 -3.02 -16.30
C VAL A 54 -4.41 -2.61 -16.73
N SER A 55 -4.82 -2.99 -17.95
CA SER A 55 -6.15 -2.63 -18.46
C SER A 55 -7.24 -3.46 -17.78
N LYS A 56 -8.46 -2.90 -17.68
CA LYS A 56 -9.61 -3.63 -17.12
C LYS A 56 -9.91 -4.93 -17.88
N ALA A 57 -9.70 -4.94 -19.20
CA ALA A 57 -9.90 -6.14 -20.03
C ALA A 57 -8.91 -7.25 -19.65
N HIS A 58 -7.64 -6.90 -19.40
CA HIS A 58 -6.62 -7.85 -18.97
C HIS A 58 -6.93 -8.46 -17.59
N ILE A 59 -7.42 -7.63 -16.66
CA ILE A 59 -7.86 -8.12 -15.33
C ILE A 59 -9.02 -9.12 -15.47
N ARG A 60 -10.00 -8.84 -16.35
CA ARG A 60 -11.11 -9.77 -16.60
C ARG A 60 -10.63 -11.10 -17.18
N SER A 61 -9.76 -11.08 -18.18
CA SER A 61 -9.24 -12.32 -18.76
C SER A 61 -8.43 -13.15 -17.76
N GLU A 62 -7.70 -12.48 -16.86
CA GLU A 62 -6.93 -13.16 -15.82
C GLU A 62 -7.85 -13.85 -14.80
N MET A 63 -8.91 -13.18 -14.34
CA MET A 63 -9.90 -13.79 -13.45
C MET A 63 -10.58 -15.00 -14.11
N GLU A 64 -10.96 -14.88 -15.38
CA GLU A 64 -11.64 -15.95 -16.12
C GLU A 64 -10.72 -17.16 -16.31
N LYS A 65 -9.42 -16.93 -16.53
CA LYS A 65 -8.39 -17.97 -16.56
C LYS A 65 -8.27 -18.66 -15.21
N GLN A 66 -8.22 -17.92 -14.10
CA GLN A 66 -8.13 -18.49 -12.74
C GLN A 66 -9.34 -19.36 -12.42
N ILE A 67 -10.55 -18.90 -12.77
CA ILE A 67 -11.78 -19.68 -12.62
C ILE A 67 -11.72 -20.97 -13.45
N SER A 68 -11.35 -20.88 -14.72
CA SER A 68 -11.28 -22.06 -15.59
C SER A 68 -10.24 -23.10 -15.13
N ASN A 69 -9.09 -22.64 -14.63
CA ASN A 69 -8.07 -23.51 -14.07
C ASN A 69 -8.60 -24.24 -12.83
N PHE A 70 -9.25 -23.51 -11.93
CA PHE A 70 -9.87 -24.09 -10.73
C PHE A 70 -10.91 -25.17 -11.07
N LEU A 71 -11.79 -24.89 -12.04
CA LEU A 71 -12.81 -25.84 -12.49
C LEU A 71 -12.21 -27.09 -13.17
N ARG A 72 -11.09 -26.94 -13.89
CA ARG A 72 -10.42 -28.03 -14.60
C ARG A 72 -9.63 -28.94 -13.66
N GLU A 73 -8.95 -28.38 -12.66
CA GLU A 73 -8.03 -29.11 -11.78
C GLU A 73 -8.75 -29.84 -10.62
N GLY A 74 -10.04 -29.58 -10.41
CA GLY A 74 -10.84 -30.33 -9.41
C GLY A 74 -10.72 -29.82 -7.97
N GLY A 75 -10.24 -28.58 -7.80
CA GLY A 75 -10.61 -27.69 -6.70
C GLY A 75 -10.08 -28.01 -5.30
N GLU A 76 -8.87 -27.57 -4.99
CA GLU A 76 -8.49 -27.20 -3.62
C GLU A 76 -8.19 -25.69 -3.60
N VAL A 77 -8.96 -24.92 -2.82
CA VAL A 77 -8.64 -23.51 -2.55
C VAL A 77 -7.64 -23.49 -1.42
N ALA A 78 -6.47 -22.89 -1.64
CA ALA A 78 -5.48 -22.72 -0.59
C ALA A 78 -6.08 -21.92 0.58
N GLU A 79 -6.27 -22.58 1.72
CA GLU A 79 -6.69 -21.93 2.95
C GLU A 79 -5.49 -21.17 3.54
N ILE A 80 -5.64 -19.85 3.67
CA ILE A 80 -4.64 -18.99 4.31
C ILE A 80 -5.13 -18.69 5.72
N ALA A 81 -4.31 -18.97 6.73
CA ALA A 81 -4.66 -18.70 8.11
C ALA A 81 -4.95 -17.20 8.33
N SER A 82 -5.97 -16.91 9.14
CA SER A 82 -6.33 -15.55 9.51
C SER A 82 -5.18 -14.87 10.26
N GLY A 83 -4.99 -13.57 10.01
CA GLY A 83 -3.91 -12.79 10.63
C GLY A 83 -2.57 -12.84 9.89
N ILE A 84 -2.45 -13.61 8.79
CA ILE A 84 -1.30 -13.51 7.90
C ILE A 84 -1.46 -12.26 7.03
N SER A 85 -0.51 -11.33 7.10
CA SER A 85 -0.48 -10.18 6.20
C SER A 85 -0.23 -10.65 4.77
N GLY A 86 -0.91 -10.07 3.77
CA GLY A 86 -0.67 -10.31 2.34
C GLY A 86 0.68 -9.77 1.82
N ARG A 87 1.69 -9.67 2.68
CA ARG A 87 3.01 -9.16 2.36
C ARG A 87 3.85 -10.30 1.74
N PRO A 88 4.47 -10.06 0.57
CA PRO A 88 5.27 -11.09 -0.11
C PRO A 88 6.52 -11.52 0.70
N SER A 89 6.99 -10.69 1.64
CA SER A 89 8.04 -11.04 2.58
C SER A 89 7.61 -10.74 4.02
N SER A 90 7.45 -11.75 4.86
CA SER A 90 7.23 -11.58 6.31
C SER A 90 8.49 -11.11 7.05
N TYR A 91 9.67 -11.25 6.42
CA TYR A 91 10.95 -10.89 7.01
C TYR A 91 11.19 -9.37 7.02
N GLY A 92 11.44 -8.85 8.22
CA GLY A 92 11.91 -7.49 8.48
C GLY A 92 10.81 -6.43 8.63
N PRO A 93 11.16 -5.23 9.11
CA PRO A 93 10.23 -4.10 9.23
C PRO A 93 9.54 -3.77 7.91
N LEU A 94 8.36 -3.15 7.99
CA LEU A 94 7.71 -2.57 6.81
C LEU A 94 8.68 -1.56 6.18
N LYS A 95 9.02 -1.76 4.90
CA LYS A 95 9.82 -0.75 4.18
C LYS A 95 9.01 0.53 4.20
N PRO A 96 9.62 1.66 4.58
CA PRO A 96 8.90 2.90 4.72
C PRO A 96 8.25 3.24 3.38
N ASP A 97 8.86 2.86 2.25
CA ASP A 97 8.41 2.97 0.83
C ASP A 97 6.95 2.56 0.54
N ASN A 98 6.32 1.78 1.43
CA ASN A 98 4.93 1.34 1.29
C ASN A 98 3.95 2.16 2.13
N ALA A 99 4.42 3.11 2.93
CA ALA A 99 3.57 4.01 3.67
C ALA A 99 3.06 5.10 2.72
N PRO A 100 1.73 5.28 2.59
CA PRO A 100 1.14 6.25 1.66
C PRO A 100 1.45 7.72 2.00
N PHE A 101 2.23 7.97 3.07
CA PHE A 101 2.54 9.29 3.60
C PHE A 101 4.05 9.47 3.86
N GLN A 102 4.89 9.06 2.92
CA GLN A 102 6.31 9.43 2.91
C GLN A 102 6.55 10.62 1.98
N GLU A 103 5.87 11.73 2.23
CA GLU A 103 6.34 12.98 1.65
C GLU A 103 7.56 13.42 2.44
N PRO A 104 8.67 13.84 1.78
CA PRO A 104 9.76 14.50 2.50
C PRO A 104 9.18 15.67 3.27
N LYS A 105 9.62 15.88 4.52
CA LYS A 105 9.08 16.94 5.37
C LYS A 105 9.17 18.27 4.62
N ALA A 106 8.02 18.79 4.21
CA ALA A 106 7.94 20.09 3.57
C ALA A 106 8.51 21.16 4.51
N GLU A 107 9.33 22.05 3.97
CA GLU A 107 9.82 23.21 4.70
C GLU A 107 8.64 24.14 4.97
N ARG A 108 8.22 24.21 6.23
CA ARG A 108 7.08 25.05 6.64
C ARG A 108 7.61 26.45 6.94
N THR A 109 7.16 27.44 6.18
CA THR A 109 7.37 28.86 6.51
C THR A 109 6.53 29.20 7.74
N TYR A 110 7.18 29.58 8.84
CA TYR A 110 6.50 30.00 10.06
C TYR A 110 5.91 31.41 9.86
N VAL A 111 4.58 31.55 9.98
CA VAL A 111 3.87 32.83 9.89
C VAL A 111 3.42 33.24 11.29
N PRO A 112 4.15 34.13 11.99
CA PRO A 112 3.92 34.44 13.41
C PRO A 112 2.55 35.07 13.66
N GLU A 113 2.05 35.88 12.74
CA GLU A 113 0.75 36.56 12.86
C GLU A 113 -0.42 35.55 12.93
N VAL A 114 -0.40 34.55 12.04
CA VAL A 114 -1.44 33.49 12.01
C VAL A 114 -1.38 32.65 13.28
N VAL A 115 -0.19 32.36 13.79
CA VAL A 115 -0.03 31.61 15.04
C VAL A 115 -0.56 32.41 16.23
N ALA A 116 -0.27 33.72 16.29
CA ALA A 116 -0.81 34.60 17.32
C ALA A 116 -2.35 34.61 17.29
N ALA A 117 -2.96 34.78 16.12
CA ALA A 117 -4.41 34.75 15.95
C ALA A 117 -5.03 33.40 16.36
N LEU A 118 -4.37 32.28 16.05
CA LEU A 118 -4.81 30.94 16.46
C LEU A 118 -4.76 30.76 17.98
N GLU A 119 -3.71 31.25 18.63
CA GLU A 119 -3.56 31.17 20.09
C GLU A 119 -4.56 32.08 20.82
N GLU A 120 -4.83 33.28 20.32
CA GLU A 120 -5.91 34.15 20.81
C GLU A 120 -7.29 33.46 20.69
N ARG A 121 -7.57 32.84 19.54
CA ARG A 121 -8.82 32.08 19.33
C ARG A 121 -8.95 30.90 20.31
N LYS A 122 -7.86 30.19 20.59
CA LYS A 122 -7.86 29.09 21.57
C LYS A 122 -8.10 29.60 22.99
N LYS A 123 -7.42 30.68 23.38
CA LYS A 123 -7.59 31.30 24.71
C LYS A 123 -9.03 31.74 24.94
N ALA A 124 -9.64 32.40 23.95
CA ALA A 124 -11.05 32.81 23.99
C ALA A 124 -12.03 31.63 24.12
N LYS A 125 -11.69 30.45 23.58
CA LYS A 125 -12.53 29.24 23.68
C LYS A 125 -12.36 28.52 25.03
N SER A 126 -11.20 28.66 25.66
CA SER A 126 -10.86 28.00 26.93
C SER A 126 -11.36 28.73 28.19
N SER A 127 -11.72 30.02 28.09
CA SER A 127 -12.19 30.82 29.23
C SER A 127 -13.58 30.44 29.73
N SER A 128 -14.34 29.62 28.96
CA SER A 128 -15.59 29.01 29.44
C SER A 128 -15.32 27.65 30.10
N ALA A 129 -14.40 27.61 31.07
CA ALA A 129 -14.38 26.49 32.00
C ALA A 129 -15.69 26.55 32.80
N LYS A 130 -16.72 25.84 32.33
CA LYS A 130 -17.98 25.66 33.05
C LYS A 130 -17.60 25.24 34.48
N PRO A 131 -18.17 25.89 35.52
CA PRO A 131 -17.86 25.51 36.89
C PRO A 131 -18.06 24.00 37.01
N LYS A 132 -17.03 23.31 37.50
CA LYS A 132 -17.11 21.86 37.73
C LYS A 132 -18.25 21.65 38.73
N THR A 133 -19.42 21.27 38.21
CA THR A 133 -20.53 20.86 39.06
C THR A 133 -20.01 19.71 39.91
N ASN A 134 -20.01 19.91 41.23
CA ASN A 134 -19.68 18.87 42.18
C ASN A 134 -20.79 17.82 42.11
N ARG A 135 -20.61 16.84 41.21
CA ARG A 135 -21.57 15.78 40.96
C ARG A 135 -21.45 14.77 42.10
N ARG A 136 -22.21 15.01 43.16
CA ARG A 136 -22.42 14.00 44.21
C ARG A 136 -23.23 12.84 43.61
N PRO A 137 -22.96 11.59 44.01
CA PRO A 137 -23.71 10.46 43.51
C PRO A 137 -25.18 10.60 43.90
N ARG A 138 -26.09 10.51 42.93
CA ARG A 138 -27.54 10.59 43.17
C ARG A 138 -28.19 9.24 42.85
N LYS A 139 -29.09 8.81 43.72
CA LYS A 139 -29.90 7.62 43.51
C LYS A 139 -30.96 7.95 42.45
N LYS A 140 -30.89 7.28 41.29
CA LYS A 140 -31.81 7.48 40.15
C LYS A 140 -32.67 6.22 39.97
N MET A 141 -33.98 6.42 39.81
CA MET A 141 -34.91 5.35 39.45
C MET A 141 -34.80 5.09 37.96
N ILE A 142 -34.50 3.85 37.58
CA ILE A 142 -34.54 3.40 36.19
C ILE A 142 -35.94 2.86 35.91
N TYR A 143 -36.50 3.28 34.78
CA TYR A 143 -37.78 2.79 34.28
C TYR A 143 -37.52 1.84 33.11
N ASP A 144 -38.28 0.75 33.05
CA ASP A 144 -38.29 -0.18 31.91
C ASP A 144 -38.94 0.48 30.68
N ASP A 145 -38.88 -0.15 29.51
CA ASP A 145 -39.46 0.35 28.25
C ASP A 145 -40.98 0.63 28.35
N PHE A 146 -41.65 0.06 29.36
CA PHE A 146 -43.06 0.28 29.70
C PHE A 146 -43.29 1.34 30.80
N GLY A 147 -42.25 2.00 31.30
CA GLY A 147 -42.35 3.08 32.30
C GLY A 147 -42.51 2.60 33.75
N GLU A 148 -42.43 1.30 34.01
CA GLU A 148 -42.47 0.75 35.38
C GLU A 148 -41.12 0.91 36.09
N PRO A 149 -41.09 1.29 37.38
CA PRO A 149 -39.86 1.46 38.12
C PRO A 149 -39.18 0.10 38.38
N LEU A 150 -38.01 -0.11 37.80
CA LEU A 150 -37.31 -1.40 37.85
C LEU A 150 -36.33 -1.47 39.04
N ARG A 151 -35.36 -0.55 39.08
CA ARG A 151 -34.33 -0.53 40.14
C ARG A 151 -33.74 0.86 40.35
N TRP A 152 -33.07 1.00 41.49
CA TRP A 152 -32.29 2.18 41.83
C TRP A 152 -30.81 1.97 41.52
N GLU A 153 -30.21 2.93 40.84
CA GLU A 153 -28.78 2.97 40.56
C GLU A 153 -28.18 4.30 41.04
N TRP A 154 -26.93 4.27 41.49
CA TRP A 154 -26.19 5.46 41.87
C TRP A 154 -25.48 6.01 40.62
N GLU A 155 -25.73 7.28 40.28
CA GLU A 155 -25.13 8.01 39.14
C GLU A 155 -24.19 9.13 39.60
#